data_AF-A0A1C6R0D2-F1
#
_entry.id   AF-A0A1C6R0D2-F1
#
_cell.length_a   1.000
_cell.length_b   1.000
_cell.length_c   1.000
_cell.angle_alpha   90.00
_cell.angle_beta   90.00
_cell.angle_gamma   90.00
#
_symmetry.space_group_name_H-M   'P 1'
#
loop_
_entity.id
_entity.type
_entity.pdbx_description
1 polymer ?
#
loop_
_entity_poly.entity_id
_entity_poly.type
_entity_poly.pdbx_seq_one_letter_code
_entity_poly.pdbx_strand_id
1 'polypeptide(L)'
;MSDLDKLVPQAFEITLAGETVAIKPLKVGQMPAFLRAITPVMQQIGRDRIDWLALFGERGDDLLSAVSIAIGKPRAWVDALDADEAILLAAKVIEVNADFFTRTVMPRLDGLIARTSATVVAGSTPSST
;
A
#
# COMPACT_ATOMS: atom_id res chain seq x y z
N MET A 1 3.76 27.99 3.88
CA MET A 1 4.01 26.66 3.25
C MET A 1 3.35 26.69 1.88
N SER A 2 4.10 26.33 0.84
CA SER A 2 3.75 26.60 -0.56
C SER A 2 2.89 25.46 -1.11
N ASP A 3 1.97 25.73 -2.04
CA ASP A 3 1.19 24.69 -2.73
C ASP A 3 2.05 23.65 -3.48
N LEU A 4 3.34 23.95 -3.66
CA LEU A 4 4.36 23.02 -4.16
C LEU A 4 4.61 21.84 -3.19
N ASP A 5 4.45 22.04 -1.89
CA ASP A 5 4.59 20.99 -0.86
C ASP A 5 3.45 19.94 -0.95
N LYS A 6 2.33 20.28 -1.60
CA LYS A 6 1.21 19.35 -1.86
C LYS A 6 1.46 18.45 -3.07
N LEU A 7 2.44 18.76 -3.90
CA LEU A 7 2.77 18.00 -5.12
C LEU A 7 3.89 16.98 -4.91
N VAL A 8 4.62 17.06 -3.79
CA VAL A 8 5.68 16.11 -3.45
C VAL A 8 5.12 15.11 -2.44
N PRO A 9 5.14 13.80 -2.74
CA PRO A 9 4.79 12.78 -1.76
C PRO A 9 5.67 12.97 -0.51
N GLN A 10 5.07 13.19 0.67
CA GLN A 10 5.85 13.33 1.90
C GLN A 10 6.55 12.01 2.20
N ALA A 11 7.87 12.02 2.02
CA ALA A 11 8.71 10.90 2.40
C ALA A 11 8.86 10.89 3.91
N PHE A 12 8.68 9.73 4.54
CA PHE A 12 9.06 9.51 5.92
C PHE A 12 10.48 8.95 5.94
N GLU A 13 11.41 9.64 6.59
CA GLU A 13 12.79 9.18 6.72
C GLU A 13 12.99 8.47 8.06
N ILE A 14 13.63 7.30 8.01
CA ILE A 14 13.98 6.51 9.19
C ILE A 14 15.42 5.99 9.03
N THR A 15 16.16 5.90 10.13
CA THR A 15 17.49 5.26 10.11
C THR A 15 17.36 3.83 10.56
N LEU A 16 17.79 2.88 9.72
CA LEU A 16 17.73 1.44 9.93
C LEU A 16 19.06 0.82 9.52
N ALA A 17 19.62 -0.09 10.31
CA ALA A 17 20.93 -0.71 10.04
C ALA A 17 22.04 0.31 9.67
N GLY A 18 22.01 1.51 10.26
CA GLY A 18 22.95 2.60 9.99
C GLY A 18 22.76 3.33 8.66
N GLU A 19 21.70 3.02 7.89
CA GLU A 19 21.35 3.70 6.65
C GLU A 19 20.04 4.50 6.80
N THR A 20 19.99 5.72 6.25
CA THR A 20 18.73 6.47 6.13
C THR A 20 17.88 5.94 4.99
N VAL A 21 16.72 5.38 5.33
CA VAL A 21 15.72 4.85 4.40
C VAL A 21 14.56 5.84 4.28
N ALA A 22 14.25 6.25 3.05
CA ALA A 22 13.11 7.10 2.75
C ALA A 22 11.90 6.25 2.32
N ILE A 23 10.86 6.22 3.14
CA ILE A 23 9.59 5.55 2.87
C ILE A 23 8.68 6.53 2.13
N LYS A 24 8.28 6.17 0.91
CA LYS A 24 7.48 7.00 0.02
C LYS A 24 6.19 6.28 -0.36
N PRO A 25 5.13 7.00 -0.76
CA PRO A 25 3.97 6.39 -1.39
C PRO A 25 4.37 5.54 -2.59
N LEU A 26 3.71 4.39 -2.74
CA LEU A 26 3.97 3.42 -3.79
C LEU A 26 3.84 4.04 -5.19
N LYS A 27 4.84 3.80 -6.03
CA LYS A 27 4.79 4.15 -7.45
C LYS A 27 3.94 3.14 -8.21
N VAL A 28 3.37 3.57 -9.34
CA VAL A 28 2.56 2.70 -10.22
C VAL A 28 3.27 1.40 -10.60
N GLY A 29 4.58 1.43 -10.86
CA GLY A 29 5.36 0.24 -11.17
C GLY A 29 5.53 -0.75 -10.01
N GLN A 30 5.41 -0.29 -8.76
CA GLN A 30 5.51 -1.13 -7.55
C GLN A 30 4.16 -1.76 -7.20
N MET A 31 3.05 -1.13 -7.60
CA MET A 31 1.68 -1.52 -7.20
C MET A 31 1.33 -2.98 -7.50
N PRO A 32 1.55 -3.54 -8.72
CA PRO A 32 1.13 -4.90 -9.01
C PRO A 32 1.89 -5.94 -8.19
N ALA A 33 3.18 -5.71 -7.94
CA ALA A 33 4.01 -6.60 -7.13
C ALA A 33 3.64 -6.49 -5.64
N PHE A 34 3.50 -5.26 -5.14
CA PHE A 34 3.12 -5.00 -3.76
C PHE A 34 1.76 -5.60 -3.40
N LEU A 35 0.74 -5.37 -4.23
CA LEU A 35 -0.61 -5.89 -4.00
C LEU A 35 -0.61 -7.42 -3.97
N ARG A 36 0.12 -8.07 -4.88
CA ARG A 36 0.26 -9.53 -4.90
C ARG A 36 0.89 -10.05 -3.61
N ALA A 37 1.92 -9.37 -3.11
CA ALA A 37 2.62 -9.75 -1.89
C ALA A 37 1.79 -9.50 -0.62
N ILE A 38 1.06 -8.37 -0.52
CA ILE A 38 0.34 -8.03 0.72
C ILE A 38 -1.04 -8.68 0.84
N THR A 39 -1.66 -9.13 -0.27
CA THR A 39 -3.02 -9.68 -0.26
C THR A 39 -3.21 -10.86 0.71
N PRO A 40 -2.32 -11.87 0.74
CA PRO A 40 -2.44 -13.01 1.67
C PRO A 40 -2.41 -12.58 3.14
N VAL A 41 -1.58 -11.58 3.47
CA VAL A 41 -1.48 -10.98 4.82
C VAL A 41 -2.82 -10.34 5.21
N MET A 42 -3.40 -9.54 4.32
CA MET A 42 -4.68 -8.85 4.57
C MET A 42 -5.84 -9.83 4.75
N GLN A 43 -5.88 -10.92 3.99
CA GLN A 43 -6.90 -11.97 4.12
C GLN A 43 -6.85 -12.68 5.47
N GLN A 44 -5.69 -12.74 6.09
CA GLN A 44 -5.49 -13.37 7.40
C GLN A 44 -5.81 -12.41 8.56
N ILE A 45 -5.52 -11.12 8.40
CA ILE A 45 -5.83 -10.07 9.39
C ILE A 45 -7.34 -9.80 9.49
N GLY A 46 -8.09 -9.95 8.40
CA GLY A 46 -9.54 -9.67 8.35
C GLY A 46 -10.44 -10.64 9.13
N ARG A 47 -9.90 -11.55 9.95
CA ARG A 47 -10.65 -12.47 10.82
C ARG A 47 -10.83 -11.86 12.23
N ASP A 48 -11.89 -12.23 12.95
CA ASP A 48 -12.32 -11.64 14.24
C ASP A 48 -11.21 -11.50 15.32
N ARG A 49 -10.13 -12.28 15.24
CA ARG A 49 -8.86 -12.02 15.94
C ARG A 49 -7.66 -12.30 15.03
N ILE A 50 -6.67 -11.43 15.11
CA ILE A 50 -5.36 -11.63 14.49
C ILE A 50 -4.60 -12.70 15.29
N ASP A 51 -4.34 -13.84 14.68
CA ASP A 51 -3.37 -14.80 15.17
C ASP A 51 -1.97 -14.35 14.74
N TRP A 52 -1.27 -13.64 15.62
CA TRP A 52 0.07 -13.10 15.35
C TRP A 52 1.10 -14.18 15.06
N LEU A 53 1.03 -15.32 15.75
CA LEU A 53 1.98 -16.41 15.54
C LEU A 53 1.78 -17.03 14.16
N ALA A 54 0.53 -17.31 13.77
CA ALA A 54 0.23 -17.80 12.43
C ALA A 54 0.53 -16.75 11.35
N LEU A 55 0.32 -15.46 11.62
CA LEU A 55 0.61 -14.39 10.67
C LEU A 55 2.11 -14.31 10.36
N PHE A 56 2.95 -14.24 11.39
CA PHE A 56 4.40 -14.21 11.19
C PHE A 56 4.94 -15.54 10.68
N GLY A 57 4.42 -16.67 11.16
CA GLY A 57 4.88 -18.00 10.76
C GLY A 57 4.49 -18.40 9.32
N GLU A 58 3.31 -18.00 8.84
CA GLU A 58 2.81 -18.42 7.51
C GLU A 58 2.86 -17.33 6.45
N ARG A 59 2.86 -16.05 6.86
CA ARG A 59 2.81 -14.88 5.95
C ARG A 59 3.93 -13.88 6.20
N GLY A 60 4.88 -14.17 7.10
CA GLY A 60 6.03 -13.33 7.33
C GLY A 60 6.78 -13.03 6.03
N ASP A 61 7.00 -14.04 5.19
CA ASP A 61 7.67 -13.86 3.90
C ASP A 61 6.89 -12.99 2.91
N ASP A 62 5.56 -13.10 2.90
CA ASP A 62 4.71 -12.26 2.06
C ASP A 62 4.79 -10.78 2.51
N LEU A 63 4.75 -10.56 3.83
CA LEU A 63 4.86 -9.23 4.44
C LEU A 63 6.23 -8.59 4.17
N LEU A 64 7.32 -9.32 4.40
CA LEU A 64 8.68 -8.81 4.17
C LEU A 64 8.96 -8.55 2.69
N SER A 65 8.38 -9.35 1.78
CA SER A 65 8.42 -9.08 0.34
C SER A 65 7.69 -7.78 -0.01
N ALA A 66 6.51 -7.54 0.55
CA ALA A 66 5.77 -6.30 0.34
C ALA A 66 6.55 -5.08 0.84
N VAL A 67 7.21 -5.18 2.00
CA VAL A 67 8.08 -4.13 2.55
C VAL A 67 9.25 -3.84 1.60
N SER A 68 9.98 -4.87 1.16
CA SER A 68 11.09 -4.75 0.20
C SER A 68 10.65 -4.02 -1.07
N ILE A 69 9.49 -4.38 -1.63
CA ILE A 69 8.91 -3.72 -2.81
C ILE A 69 8.62 -2.25 -2.52
N ALA A 70 8.02 -1.93 -1.37
CA ALA A 70 7.60 -0.57 -1.04
C ALA A 70 8.80 0.39 -0.92
N ILE A 71 9.87 -0.04 -0.26
CA ILE A 71 11.07 0.80 -0.06
C ILE A 71 12.10 0.68 -1.19
N GLY A 72 11.91 -0.25 -2.12
CA GLY A 72 12.83 -0.45 -3.24
C GLY A 72 14.20 -1.01 -2.84
N LYS A 73 14.26 -1.76 -1.74
CA LYS A 73 15.48 -2.44 -1.25
C LYS A 73 15.41 -3.93 -1.56
N PRO A 74 16.56 -4.62 -1.78
CA PRO A 74 16.58 -6.07 -1.94
C PRO A 74 15.98 -6.79 -0.74
N ARG A 75 15.33 -7.95 -0.97
CA ARG A 75 14.74 -8.75 0.12
C ARG A 75 15.77 -9.15 1.18
N ALA A 76 16.96 -9.56 0.76
CA ALA A 76 18.07 -9.90 1.66
C ALA A 76 18.52 -8.74 2.57
N TRP A 77 18.31 -7.47 2.16
CA TRP A 77 18.59 -6.33 3.02
C TRP A 77 17.55 -6.23 4.15
N VAL A 78 16.28 -6.51 3.84
CA VAL A 78 15.20 -6.54 4.83
C VAL A 78 15.36 -7.72 5.80
N ASP A 79 15.78 -8.88 5.29
CA ASP A 79 16.00 -10.09 6.11
C ASP A 79 17.16 -9.94 7.12
N ALA A 80 18.06 -8.99 6.88
CA ALA A 80 19.19 -8.70 7.75
C ALA A 80 18.89 -7.66 8.85
N LEU A 81 17.69 -7.08 8.84
CA LEU A 81 17.26 -6.14 9.88
C LEU A 81 17.01 -6.87 11.21
N ASP A 82 17.24 -6.17 12.32
CA ASP A 82 16.76 -6.63 13.60
C ASP A 82 15.22 -6.69 13.58
N ALA A 83 14.64 -7.60 14.37
CA ALA A 83 13.20 -7.86 14.32
C ALA A 83 12.35 -6.63 14.67
N ASP A 84 12.81 -5.80 15.61
CA ASP A 84 12.16 -4.55 16.01
C ASP A 84 12.26 -3.47 14.92
N GLU A 85 13.42 -3.35 14.26
CA GLU A 85 13.61 -2.50 13.08
C GLU A 85 12.68 -2.91 11.93
N ALA A 86 12.57 -4.20 11.66
CA ALA A 86 11.70 -4.75 10.62
C ALA A 86 10.20 -4.49 10.91
N ILE A 87 9.78 -4.64 12.17
CA ILE A 87 8.40 -4.33 12.62
C ILE A 87 8.10 -2.84 12.43
N LEU A 88 9.01 -1.97 12.87
CA LEU A 88 8.85 -0.52 12.74
C LEU A 88 8.77 -0.09 11.27
N LEU A 89 9.63 -0.67 10.43
CA LEU A 89 9.64 -0.45 9.00
C LEU A 89 8.31 -0.88 8.34
N ALA A 90 7.81 -2.07 8.66
CA ALA A 90 6.54 -2.58 8.13
C ALA A 90 5.36 -1.69 8.52
N ALA A 91 5.30 -1.26 9.79
CA ALA A 91 4.28 -0.35 10.28
C ALA A 91 4.30 0.98 9.51
N LYS A 92 5.49 1.55 9.28
CA LYS A 92 5.63 2.82 8.54
C LYS A 92 5.31 2.71 7.06
N VAL A 93 5.66 1.59 6.42
CA VAL A 93 5.23 1.30 5.05
C VAL A 93 3.70 1.29 4.95
N ILE A 94 3.02 0.62 5.88
CA ILE A 94 1.56 0.57 5.91
C ILE A 94 0.98 1.98 6.15
N GLU A 95 1.49 2.73 7.13
CA GLU A 95 1.03 4.08 7.47
C GLU A 95 1.11 5.05 6.28
N VAL A 96 2.28 5.14 5.64
CA VAL A 96 2.51 6.05 4.50
C VAL A 96 1.66 5.67 3.28
N ASN A 97 1.43 4.37 3.07
CA ASN A 97 0.69 3.91 1.89
C ASN A 97 -0.82 3.85 2.12
N ALA A 98 -1.31 3.51 3.31
CA ALA A 98 -2.73 3.49 3.63
C ALA A 98 -3.37 4.87 3.48
N ASP A 99 -2.66 5.93 3.90
CA ASP A 99 -3.14 7.30 3.73
C ASP A 99 -3.28 7.68 2.25
N PHE A 100 -2.30 7.30 1.42
CA PHE A 100 -2.35 7.49 -0.03
C PHE A 100 -3.52 6.73 -0.68
N PHE A 101 -3.72 5.46 -0.32
CA PHE A 101 -4.79 4.65 -0.89
C PHE A 101 -6.18 5.16 -0.52
N THR A 102 -6.40 5.44 0.77
CA THR A 102 -7.72 5.85 1.28
C THR A 102 -8.08 7.29 0.92
N ARG A 103 -7.11 8.22 0.94
CA ARG A 103 -7.38 9.64 0.68
C ARG A 103 -7.24 10.06 -0.79
N THR A 104 -6.49 9.31 -1.60
CA THR A 104 -6.18 9.72 -2.98
C THR A 104 -6.66 8.72 -4.02
N VAL A 105 -6.33 7.43 -3.87
CA VAL A 105 -6.59 6.44 -4.94
C VAL A 105 -8.06 6.02 -4.97
N MET A 106 -8.62 5.57 -3.85
CA MET A 106 -10.01 5.09 -3.78
C MET A 106 -11.02 6.16 -4.24
N PRO A 107 -10.98 7.42 -3.74
CA PRO A 107 -11.94 8.43 -4.17
C PRO A 107 -11.91 8.73 -5.67
N ARG A 108 -10.73 8.64 -6.31
CA ARG A 108 -10.58 8.84 -7.77
C ARG A 108 -11.14 7.68 -8.58
N LEU A 109 -10.95 6.44 -8.10
CA LEU A 109 -11.50 5.25 -8.74
C LEU A 109 -13.03 5.18 -8.55
N ASP A 110 -13.54 5.46 -7.35
CA ASP A 110 -14.97 5.53 -7.08
C ASP A 110 -15.64 6.61 -7.93
N GLY A 111 -15.02 7.78 -8.05
CA GLY A 111 -15.47 8.85 -8.93
C GLY A 111 -15.43 8.46 -10.42
N LEU A 112 -14.46 7.66 -10.86
CA LEU A 112 -14.42 7.13 -12.22
C LEU A 112 -15.56 6.15 -12.47
N ILE A 113 -15.77 5.19 -11.56
CA ILE A 113 -16.85 4.19 -11.65
C ILE A 113 -18.21 4.88 -11.64
N ALA A 114 -18.45 5.82 -10.71
CA ALA A 114 -19.70 6.57 -10.62
C ALA A 114 -20.02 7.34 -11.91
N ARG A 115 -19.02 7.99 -12.54
CA ARG A 115 -19.22 8.69 -13.82
C ARG A 115 -19.56 7.73 -14.96
N THR A 116 -18.91 6.58 -15.01
CA THR A 116 -19.12 5.57 -16.06
C THR A 116 -20.50 4.92 -15.91
N SER A 117 -20.91 4.60 -14.67
CA SER A 117 -22.25 4.11 -14.36
C SER A 117 -23.34 5.13 -14.73
N ALA A 118 -23.11 6.42 -14.48
CA ALA A 118 -24.04 7.48 -14.87
C ALA A 118 -24.17 7.64 -16.41
N THR A 119 -23.10 7.39 -17.17
CA THR A 119 -23.15 7.47 -18.65
C THR A 119 -23.91 6.30 -19.27
N VAL A 120 -23.85 5.11 -18.67
CA VAL A 120 -24.61 3.92 -19.11
C VAL A 120 -26.11 4.09 -18.89
N VAL A 121 -26.53 4.74 -17.79
CA VAL A 121 -27.95 4.99 -17.51
C VAL A 121 -28.55 6.03 -18.46
N ALA A 122 -27.79 7.06 -18.87
CA ALA A 122 -28.24 8.09 -19.80
C ALA A 122 -28.42 7.61 -21.26
N GLY A 123 -27.78 6.50 -21.65
CA GLY A 123 -27.87 5.93 -23.01
C GLY A 123 -29.02 4.95 -23.24
N SER A 124 -29.86 4.71 -22.22
CA SER A 124 -30.83 3.60 -22.21
C SER A 124 -32.29 3.98 -22.49
N THR A 125 -32.61 5.19 -22.96
CA THR A 125 -33.99 5.54 -23.37
C THR A 125 -34.24 5.10 -24.82
N PRO A 126 -35.06 4.06 -25.10
CA PRO A 126 -35.44 3.71 -26.46
C PRO A 126 -36.52 4.69 -26.92
N SER A 127 -36.34 5.32 -28.08
CA SER A 127 -37.43 5.97 -28.79
C SER A 127 -38.29 4.90 -29.47
N SER A 128 -39.49 4.65 -28.96
CA SER A 128 -40.50 3.89 -29.71
C SER A 128 -41.17 4.82 -30.72
N THR A 129 -41.11 4.45 -31.99
CA THR A 129 -42.00 4.93 -33.07
C THR A 129 -42.88 3.77 -33.50
#